data_AF-G7VCU1-F1
#
_entry.id   AF-G7VCU1-F1
#
_cell.length_a   1.000
_cell.length_b   1.000
_cell.length_c   1.000
_cell.angle_alpha   90.00
_cell.angle_beta   90.00
_cell.angle_gamma   90.00
#
_symmetry.space_group_name_H-M   'P 1'
#
loop_
_entity.id
_entity.type
_entity.pdbx_description
1 polymer ?
#
loop_
_entity_poly.entity_id
_entity_poly.type
_entity_poly.pdbx_seq_one_letter_code
_entity_poly.pdbx_strand_id
1 'polypeptide(L)'
;MRREDFYLAAVPVFATYLGVVSGNEALKYTALNTAELDEEESRRLFVASLMPSPSALFLEDRLEVARHFGYALAQEEAGVDRSILVHSFLESSRSAAVSRIEARLRIYESLVNALGALFLLPLFLLFMWAIGVLSIEPTYLLLLILGVTASTGAAAVATTPRDLSLWKTYEWSLPLGALAAAIAGLLASPVASFLAFGAAATAWLRAKDKLWWFRIRQEVPPMLRAAAAMLKEGAPPDLIVARLSGRFRVAAKIAYGYFIPSRYFVLAKSMYRAIVEAGGAAAVKAVEYIQTVVDMENVAVKKTVKLSAAYFALFIAAVGILAYSVSTAAKALSGLESGYNPFFTPPPYDVVKHVVSQAMSLIAASYIAIFLSALGIHHSTTLGGAVGMALQQGLQLLL
;
A
#
# COMPACT_ATOMS: atom_id res chain seq x y z
N MET A 1 -2.24 1.32 14.71
CA MET A 1 -2.64 0.33 13.69
C MET A 1 -4.15 0.15 13.77
N ARG A 2 -4.86 -0.54 12.86
CA ARG A 2 -6.25 -0.95 13.17
C ARG A 2 -6.20 -2.13 14.14
N ARG A 3 -7.06 -2.14 15.15
CA ARG A 3 -7.09 -3.19 16.20
C ARG A 3 -7.17 -4.61 15.63
N GLU A 4 -8.06 -4.84 14.69
CA GLU A 4 -8.21 -6.12 13.99
C GLU A 4 -6.91 -6.58 13.29
N ASP A 5 -6.22 -5.66 12.61
CA ASP A 5 -4.96 -5.97 11.92
C ASP A 5 -3.87 -6.34 12.92
N PHE A 6 -3.87 -5.71 14.10
CA PHE A 6 -2.94 -6.02 15.17
C PHE A 6 -3.11 -7.46 15.64
N TYR A 7 -4.35 -7.90 15.92
CA TYR A 7 -4.60 -9.28 16.33
C TYR A 7 -4.21 -10.29 15.24
N LEU A 8 -4.55 -10.04 13.96
CA LEU A 8 -4.11 -10.90 12.85
C LEU A 8 -2.58 -10.99 12.73
N ALA A 9 -1.88 -9.90 13.04
CA ALA A 9 -0.43 -9.85 13.05
C ALA A 9 0.17 -10.56 14.29
N ALA A 10 -0.51 -10.54 15.43
CA ALA A 10 -0.06 -11.17 16.68
C ALA A 10 -0.28 -12.69 16.73
N VAL A 11 -1.24 -13.23 15.97
CA VAL A 11 -1.57 -14.67 15.86
C VAL A 11 -0.34 -15.59 15.80
N PRO A 12 0.63 -15.43 14.88
CA PRO A 12 1.77 -16.35 14.77
C PRO A 12 2.70 -16.31 15.98
N VAL A 13 2.84 -15.15 16.63
CA VAL A 13 3.66 -15.01 17.84
C VAL A 13 2.97 -15.74 19.00
N PHE A 14 1.67 -15.47 19.20
CA PHE A 14 0.89 -16.11 20.24
C PHE A 14 0.83 -17.62 20.09
N ALA A 15 0.56 -18.12 18.87
CA ALA A 15 0.53 -19.54 18.57
C ALA A 15 1.84 -20.26 18.88
N THR A 16 2.98 -19.58 18.65
CA THR A 16 4.31 -20.16 18.93
C THR A 16 4.53 -20.33 20.44
N TYR A 17 4.21 -19.32 21.25
CA TYR A 17 4.34 -19.42 22.71
C TYR A 17 3.27 -20.33 23.33
N LEU A 18 2.03 -20.29 22.85
CA LEU A 18 0.93 -21.12 23.33
C LEU A 18 1.19 -22.63 23.16
N GLY A 19 2.03 -23.00 22.20
CA GLY A 19 2.48 -24.38 22.04
C GLY A 19 3.40 -24.88 23.16
N VAL A 20 3.98 -23.99 23.96
CA VAL A 20 5.08 -24.29 24.90
C VAL A 20 4.77 -23.84 26.34
N VAL A 21 4.13 -22.70 26.52
CA VAL A 21 3.80 -22.11 27.83
C VAL A 21 2.27 -22.02 28.06
N SER A 22 1.85 -21.60 29.26
CA SER A 22 0.44 -21.39 29.59
C SER A 22 -0.17 -20.25 28.76
N GLY A 23 -1.51 -20.22 28.64
CA GLY A 23 -2.21 -19.15 27.90
C GLY A 23 -1.85 -17.74 28.39
N ASN A 24 -1.77 -17.55 29.70
CA ASN A 24 -1.40 -16.26 30.32
C ASN A 24 0.03 -15.85 29.94
N GLU A 25 0.99 -16.78 30.06
CA GLU A 25 2.38 -16.49 29.69
C GLU A 25 2.52 -16.23 28.19
N ALA A 26 1.79 -16.98 27.34
CA ALA A 26 1.77 -16.77 25.90
C ALA A 26 1.26 -15.36 25.54
N LEU A 27 0.22 -14.87 26.22
CA LEU A 27 -0.26 -13.49 26.05
C LEU A 27 0.81 -12.46 26.47
N LYS A 28 1.50 -12.71 27.59
CA LYS A 28 2.57 -11.84 28.09
C LYS A 28 3.72 -11.74 27.10
N TYR A 29 4.24 -12.87 26.60
CA TYR A 29 5.31 -12.88 25.60
C TYR A 29 4.87 -12.27 24.28
N THR A 30 3.61 -12.49 23.88
CA THR A 30 3.05 -11.86 22.68
C THR A 30 3.00 -10.35 22.83
N ALA A 31 2.51 -9.83 23.96
CA ALA A 31 2.46 -8.40 24.24
C ALA A 31 3.85 -7.75 24.17
N LEU A 32 4.87 -8.37 24.78
CA LEU A 32 6.24 -7.86 24.77
C LEU A 32 6.84 -7.84 23.35
N ASN A 33 6.55 -8.86 22.54
CA ASN A 33 7.10 -8.98 21.20
C ASN A 33 6.33 -8.23 20.12
N THR A 34 5.09 -7.79 20.40
CA THR A 34 4.24 -7.04 19.46
C THR A 34 4.08 -5.56 19.82
N ALA A 35 4.71 -5.09 20.91
CA ALA A 35 4.68 -3.69 21.36
C ALA A 35 5.06 -2.67 20.28
N GLU A 36 5.97 -3.05 19.37
CA GLU A 36 6.40 -2.18 18.26
C GLU A 36 5.36 -2.03 17.13
N LEU A 37 4.38 -2.94 17.03
CA LEU A 37 3.27 -2.86 16.07
C LEU A 37 2.22 -1.84 16.54
N ASP A 38 1.78 -2.00 17.78
CA ASP A 38 0.80 -1.13 18.42
C ASP A 38 0.94 -1.23 19.94
N GLU A 39 1.37 -0.13 20.57
CA GLU A 39 1.63 -0.10 22.00
C GLU A 39 0.33 -0.24 22.82
N GLU A 40 -0.77 0.33 22.35
CA GLU A 40 -2.03 0.33 23.07
C GLU A 40 -2.62 -1.09 23.14
N GLU A 41 -2.71 -1.77 21.99
CA GLU A 41 -3.23 -3.13 21.96
C GLU A 41 -2.27 -4.14 22.61
N SER A 42 -0.95 -3.90 22.54
CA SER A 42 0.01 -4.73 23.27
C SER A 42 -0.13 -4.58 24.77
N ARG A 43 -0.37 -3.37 25.28
CA ARG A 43 -0.70 -3.16 26.70
C ARG A 43 -2.00 -3.87 27.08
N ARG A 44 -3.02 -3.89 26.21
CA ARG A 44 -4.26 -4.65 26.47
C ARG A 44 -4.01 -6.16 26.56
N LEU A 45 -3.19 -6.73 25.68
CA LEU A 45 -2.75 -8.13 25.78
C LEU A 45 -2.01 -8.39 27.10
N PHE A 46 -1.11 -7.48 27.48
CA PHE A 46 -0.37 -7.60 28.74
C PHE A 46 -1.29 -7.53 29.95
N VAL A 47 -2.23 -6.59 30.00
CA VAL A 47 -3.20 -6.49 31.10
C VAL A 47 -4.11 -7.72 31.15
N ALA A 48 -4.56 -8.23 29.99
CA ALA A 48 -5.32 -9.47 29.93
C ALA A 48 -4.53 -10.66 30.49
N SER A 49 -3.23 -10.74 30.22
CA SER A 49 -2.36 -11.82 30.75
C SER A 49 -2.25 -11.85 32.27
N LEU A 50 -2.58 -10.75 32.96
CA LEU A 50 -2.56 -10.66 34.42
C LEU A 50 -3.89 -11.11 35.04
N MET A 51 -4.92 -11.38 34.24
CA MET A 51 -6.21 -11.83 34.72
C MET A 51 -6.20 -13.34 35.00
N PRO A 52 -6.98 -13.82 35.99
CA PRO A 52 -7.09 -15.24 36.28
C PRO A 52 -7.77 -16.04 35.16
N SER A 53 -8.69 -15.42 34.41
CA SER A 53 -9.41 -16.01 33.28
C SER A 53 -9.43 -15.02 32.11
N PRO A 54 -8.33 -14.89 31.34
CA PRO A 54 -8.27 -13.95 30.23
C PRO A 54 -9.26 -14.27 29.10
N SER A 55 -9.67 -15.55 28.97
CA SER A 55 -10.58 -16.03 27.94
C SER A 55 -11.88 -15.21 27.88
N ALA A 56 -12.50 -14.93 29.03
CA ALA A 56 -13.77 -14.20 29.15
C ALA A 56 -13.70 -12.79 28.51
N LEU A 57 -12.59 -12.08 28.73
CA LEU A 57 -12.39 -10.72 28.20
C LEU A 57 -12.37 -10.69 26.67
N PHE A 58 -11.80 -11.73 26.05
CA PHE A 58 -11.71 -11.83 24.60
C PHE A 58 -12.98 -12.40 23.97
N LEU A 59 -13.70 -13.29 24.66
CA LEU A 59 -14.95 -13.88 24.16
C LEU A 59 -16.07 -12.85 24.00
N GLU A 60 -16.11 -11.85 24.88
CA GLU A 60 -17.07 -10.74 24.82
C GLU A 60 -16.66 -9.63 23.84
N ASP A 61 -15.48 -9.73 23.21
CA ASP A 61 -15.01 -8.72 22.29
C ASP A 61 -15.87 -8.65 21.02
N ARG A 62 -16.12 -7.44 20.54
CA ARG A 62 -16.84 -7.20 19.29
C ARG A 62 -16.06 -7.69 18.06
N LEU A 63 -14.74 -7.82 18.17
CA LEU A 63 -13.88 -8.25 17.08
C LEU A 63 -13.76 -9.78 17.03
N GLU A 64 -14.14 -10.37 15.90
CA GLU A 64 -14.02 -11.81 15.65
C GLU A 64 -12.60 -12.34 15.83
N VAL A 65 -11.60 -11.62 15.33
CA VAL A 65 -10.20 -12.03 15.45
C VAL A 65 -9.74 -12.05 16.91
N ALA A 66 -10.20 -11.10 17.73
CA ALA A 66 -9.90 -11.09 19.17
C ALA A 66 -10.58 -12.27 19.87
N ARG A 67 -11.82 -12.61 19.47
CA ARG A 67 -12.53 -13.79 19.99
C ARG A 67 -11.79 -15.09 19.72
N HIS A 68 -11.05 -15.23 18.61
CA HIS A 68 -10.22 -16.42 18.39
C HIS A 68 -9.16 -16.62 19.49
N PHE A 69 -8.58 -15.54 20.04
CA PHE A 69 -7.69 -15.64 21.20
C PHE A 69 -8.47 -16.12 22.43
N GLY A 70 -9.69 -15.60 22.64
CA GLY A 70 -10.57 -16.05 23.72
C GLY A 70 -10.92 -17.53 23.63
N TYR A 71 -11.26 -18.03 22.44
CA TYR A 71 -11.53 -19.45 22.22
C TYR A 71 -10.29 -20.33 22.45
N ALA A 72 -9.12 -19.88 21.97
CA ALA A 72 -7.87 -20.60 22.20
C ALA A 72 -7.53 -20.68 23.69
N LEU A 73 -7.70 -19.59 24.43
CA LEU A 73 -7.47 -19.55 25.89
C LEU A 73 -8.48 -20.42 26.64
N ALA A 74 -9.76 -20.34 26.28
CA ALA A 74 -10.80 -21.18 26.90
C ALA A 74 -10.56 -22.68 26.66
N GLN A 75 -10.05 -23.07 25.48
CA GLN A 75 -9.66 -24.44 25.19
C GLN A 75 -8.45 -24.89 26.02
N GLU A 76 -7.48 -24.00 26.27
CA GLU A 76 -6.34 -24.30 27.12
C GLU A 76 -6.76 -24.47 28.59
N GLU A 77 -7.62 -23.56 29.09
CA GLU A 77 -8.24 -23.63 30.41
C GLU A 77 -9.06 -24.92 30.60
N ALA A 78 -9.69 -25.42 29.52
CA ALA A 78 -10.41 -26.68 29.49
C ALA A 78 -9.52 -27.93 29.36
N GLY A 79 -8.20 -27.77 29.23
CA GLY A 79 -7.24 -28.88 29.17
C GLY A 79 -7.10 -29.56 27.80
N VAL A 80 -7.47 -28.89 26.71
CA VAL A 80 -7.26 -29.41 25.34
C VAL A 80 -5.77 -29.50 25.04
N ASP A 81 -5.36 -30.56 24.33
CA ASP A 81 -3.97 -30.72 23.92
C ASP A 81 -3.47 -29.52 23.07
N ARG A 82 -2.30 -29.00 23.42
CA ARG A 82 -1.72 -27.79 22.84
C ARG A 82 -1.48 -27.92 21.34
N SER A 83 -1.16 -29.13 20.86
CA SER A 83 -0.91 -29.37 19.44
C SER A 83 -2.16 -29.16 18.58
N ILE A 84 -3.31 -29.58 19.10
CA ILE A 84 -4.64 -29.43 18.48
C ILE A 84 -5.10 -27.98 18.59
N LEU A 85 -4.92 -27.39 19.78
CA LEU A 85 -5.31 -26.02 20.08
C LEU A 85 -4.60 -25.03 19.16
N VAL A 86 -3.27 -25.09 19.07
CA VAL A 86 -2.47 -24.22 18.20
C VAL A 86 -2.87 -24.39 16.73
N HIS A 87 -3.17 -25.62 16.30
CA HIS A 87 -3.61 -25.88 14.94
C HIS A 87 -4.97 -25.24 14.64
N SER A 88 -5.97 -25.49 15.48
CA SER A 88 -7.33 -24.94 15.33
C SER A 88 -7.34 -23.41 15.38
N PHE A 89 -6.55 -22.83 16.30
CA PHE A 89 -6.39 -21.39 16.41
C PHE A 89 -5.76 -20.77 15.15
N LEU A 90 -4.70 -21.38 14.61
CA LEU A 90 -4.04 -20.90 13.40
C LEU A 90 -4.94 -21.03 12.17
N GLU A 91 -5.74 -22.09 12.05
CA GLU A 91 -6.65 -22.28 10.92
C GLU A 91 -7.84 -21.31 10.95
N SER A 92 -8.48 -21.15 12.11
CA SER A 92 -9.57 -20.18 12.30
C SER A 92 -9.09 -18.74 12.06
N SER A 93 -7.92 -18.39 12.62
CA SER A 93 -7.32 -17.07 12.37
C SER A 93 -6.88 -16.89 10.91
N ARG A 94 -6.54 -17.97 10.21
CA ARG A 94 -6.14 -17.92 8.79
C ARG A 94 -7.35 -17.63 7.92
N SER A 95 -8.49 -18.29 8.14
CA SER A 95 -9.70 -18.03 7.38
C SER A 95 -10.18 -16.57 7.56
N ALA A 96 -10.09 -16.03 8.78
CA ALA A 96 -10.38 -14.63 9.06
C ALA A 96 -9.39 -13.67 8.35
N ALA A 97 -8.09 -14.00 8.33
CA ALA A 97 -7.09 -13.21 7.60
C ALA A 97 -7.36 -13.20 6.08
N VAL A 98 -7.67 -14.38 5.52
CA VAL A 98 -7.98 -14.56 4.09
C VAL A 98 -9.20 -13.74 3.71
N SER A 99 -10.31 -13.90 4.43
CA SER A 99 -11.55 -13.19 4.14
C SER A 99 -11.36 -11.67 4.21
N ARG A 100 -10.54 -11.20 5.14
CA ARG A 100 -10.23 -9.77 5.28
C ARG A 100 -9.38 -9.23 4.13
N ILE A 101 -8.38 -9.99 3.69
CA ILE A 101 -7.55 -9.63 2.53
C ILE A 101 -8.42 -9.60 1.27
N GLU A 102 -9.31 -10.56 1.09
CA GLU A 102 -10.25 -10.59 -0.02
C GLU A 102 -11.25 -9.43 0.02
N ALA A 103 -11.80 -9.09 1.19
CA ALA A 103 -12.69 -7.95 1.34
C ALA A 103 -11.98 -6.63 0.99
N ARG A 104 -10.74 -6.44 1.45
CA ARG A 104 -9.91 -5.28 1.09
C ARG A 104 -9.61 -5.25 -0.40
N LEU A 105 -9.30 -6.40 -1.00
CA LEU A 105 -9.10 -6.52 -2.44
C LEU A 105 -10.35 -6.08 -3.20
N ARG A 106 -11.55 -6.55 -2.82
CA ARG A 106 -12.81 -6.18 -3.49
C ARG A 106 -13.09 -4.68 -3.39
N ILE A 107 -12.87 -4.09 -2.21
CA ILE A 107 -12.98 -2.63 -2.02
C ILE A 107 -12.00 -1.91 -2.94
N TYR A 108 -10.75 -2.39 -3.01
CA TYR A 108 -9.75 -1.77 -3.86
C TYR A 108 -10.05 -1.93 -5.36
N GLU A 109 -10.46 -3.12 -5.82
CA GLU A 109 -10.92 -3.36 -7.19
C GLU A 109 -12.11 -2.46 -7.55
N SER A 110 -13.08 -2.30 -6.64
CA SER A 110 -14.20 -1.36 -6.79
C SER A 110 -13.72 0.09 -6.91
N LEU A 111 -12.77 0.50 -6.07
CA LEU A 111 -12.16 1.84 -6.14
C LEU A 111 -11.40 2.04 -7.45
N VAL A 112 -10.65 1.05 -7.94
CA VAL A 112 -9.92 1.10 -9.22
C VAL A 112 -10.91 1.28 -10.39
N ASN A 113 -12.02 0.54 -10.39
CA ASN A 113 -13.04 0.65 -11.42
C ASN A 113 -13.76 2.00 -11.38
N ALA A 114 -14.13 2.45 -10.18
CA ALA A 114 -14.73 3.78 -9.97
C ALA A 114 -13.77 4.89 -10.40
N LEU A 115 -12.47 4.75 -10.06
CA LEU A 115 -11.41 5.65 -10.49
C LEU A 115 -11.29 5.73 -12.01
N GLY A 116 -11.30 4.58 -12.69
CA GLY A 116 -11.27 4.54 -14.15
C GLY A 116 -12.40 5.35 -14.79
N ALA A 117 -13.62 5.25 -14.25
CA ALA A 117 -14.76 6.04 -14.70
C ALA A 117 -14.61 7.54 -14.33
N LEU A 118 -14.17 7.85 -13.10
CA LEU A 118 -13.98 9.23 -12.64
C LEU A 118 -12.92 9.97 -13.45
N PHE A 119 -11.89 9.30 -13.94
CA PHE A 119 -10.86 9.92 -14.78
C PHE A 119 -11.35 10.26 -16.21
N LEU A 120 -12.45 9.68 -16.67
CA LEU A 120 -13.08 10.05 -17.95
C LEU A 120 -13.89 11.34 -17.87
N LEU A 121 -14.37 11.73 -16.68
CA LEU A 121 -15.17 12.94 -16.51
C LEU A 121 -14.35 14.23 -16.81
N PRO A 122 -13.11 14.38 -16.30
CA PRO A 122 -12.15 15.38 -16.78
C PRO A 122 -12.00 15.47 -18.30
N LEU A 123 -11.83 14.32 -18.96
CA LEU A 123 -11.67 14.23 -20.41
C LEU A 123 -12.89 14.77 -21.15
N PHE A 124 -14.08 14.40 -20.69
CA PHE A 124 -15.34 14.86 -21.27
C PHE A 124 -15.54 16.37 -21.09
N LEU A 125 -15.28 16.90 -19.89
CA LEU A 125 -15.37 18.35 -19.63
C LEU A 125 -14.39 19.14 -20.50
N LEU A 126 -13.18 18.60 -20.69
CA LEU A 126 -12.16 19.23 -21.51
C LEU A 126 -12.52 19.21 -23.00
N PHE A 127 -13.14 18.13 -23.48
CA PHE A 127 -13.71 18.04 -24.82
C PHE A 127 -14.82 19.09 -25.04
N MET A 128 -15.78 19.20 -24.10
CA MET A 128 -16.85 20.19 -24.18
C MET A 128 -16.32 21.64 -24.18
N TRP A 129 -15.29 21.90 -23.37
CA TRP A 129 -14.60 23.19 -23.36
C TRP A 129 -13.89 23.47 -24.68
N ALA A 130 -13.16 22.49 -25.21
CA ALA A 130 -12.37 22.66 -26.44
C ALA A 130 -13.24 22.92 -27.70
N ILE A 131 -14.46 22.39 -27.74
CA ILE A 131 -15.42 22.63 -28.82
C ILE A 131 -16.23 23.93 -28.59
N GLY A 132 -16.07 24.58 -27.43
CA GLY A 132 -16.72 25.85 -27.11
C GLY A 132 -18.15 25.74 -26.62
N VAL A 133 -18.57 24.56 -26.14
CA VAL A 133 -19.88 24.36 -25.49
C VAL A 133 -19.85 24.87 -24.04
N LEU A 134 -18.68 24.79 -23.42
CA LEU A 134 -18.48 25.10 -22.00
C LEU A 134 -17.58 26.33 -21.86
N SER A 135 -18.16 27.46 -21.46
CA SER A 135 -17.49 28.77 -21.32
C SER A 135 -16.90 28.97 -19.92
N ILE A 136 -16.04 28.04 -19.48
CA ILE A 136 -15.34 28.13 -18.17
C ILE A 136 -13.87 28.46 -18.41
N GLU A 137 -13.27 29.25 -17.50
CA GLU A 137 -11.83 29.49 -17.55
C GLU A 137 -11.05 28.17 -17.40
N PRO A 138 -9.98 27.94 -18.20
CA PRO A 138 -9.20 26.71 -18.18
C PRO A 138 -8.64 26.37 -16.80
N THR A 139 -8.35 27.39 -15.99
CA THR A 139 -7.80 27.28 -14.64
C THR A 139 -8.73 26.51 -13.72
N TYR A 140 -10.04 26.76 -13.76
CA TYR A 140 -11.01 26.02 -12.94
C TYR A 140 -11.13 24.57 -13.38
N LEU A 141 -11.03 24.29 -14.68
CA LEU A 141 -11.04 22.93 -15.22
C LEU A 141 -9.82 22.16 -14.72
N LEU A 142 -8.62 22.75 -14.80
CA LEU A 142 -7.39 22.15 -14.26
C LEU A 142 -7.43 21.95 -12.74
N LEU A 143 -7.99 22.91 -11.99
CA LEU A 143 -8.17 22.79 -10.54
C LEU A 143 -9.13 21.67 -10.18
N LEU A 144 -10.22 21.49 -10.94
CA LEU A 144 -11.16 20.40 -10.74
C LEU A 144 -10.49 19.04 -10.99
N ILE A 145 -9.68 18.94 -12.05
CA ILE A 145 -8.90 17.74 -12.35
C ILE A 145 -7.94 17.43 -11.19
N LEU A 146 -7.20 18.43 -10.71
CA LEU A 146 -6.30 18.28 -9.56
C LEU A 146 -7.04 17.90 -8.28
N GLY A 147 -8.21 18.51 -8.01
CA GLY A 147 -9.03 18.25 -6.83
C GLY A 147 -9.59 16.82 -6.81
N VAL A 148 -10.18 16.38 -7.92
CA VAL A 148 -10.66 14.99 -8.09
C VAL A 148 -9.50 14.00 -7.98
N THR A 149 -8.37 14.34 -8.58
CA THR A 149 -7.17 13.51 -8.49
C THR A 149 -6.66 13.40 -7.06
N ALA A 150 -6.55 14.51 -6.34
CA ALA A 150 -6.01 14.55 -4.99
C ALA A 150 -6.92 13.81 -4.01
N SER A 151 -8.24 14.02 -4.10
CA SER A 151 -9.21 13.33 -3.25
C SER A 151 -9.17 11.83 -3.48
N THR A 152 -9.09 11.39 -4.74
CA THR A 152 -9.08 9.96 -5.03
C THR A 152 -7.72 9.32 -4.79
N GLY A 153 -6.64 10.06 -4.97
CA GLY A 153 -5.30 9.67 -4.54
C GLY A 153 -5.23 9.47 -3.03
N ALA A 154 -5.84 10.36 -2.24
CA ALA A 154 -5.94 10.21 -0.79
C ALA A 154 -6.75 8.96 -0.39
N ALA A 155 -7.87 8.68 -1.07
CA ALA A 155 -8.67 7.48 -0.84
C ALA A 155 -7.90 6.19 -1.17
N ALA A 156 -7.18 6.14 -2.28
CA ALA A 156 -6.34 5.00 -2.66
C ALA A 156 -5.19 4.80 -1.65
N VAL A 157 -4.53 5.88 -1.26
CA VAL A 157 -3.49 5.92 -0.23
C VAL A 157 -4.01 5.38 1.11
N ALA A 158 -5.23 5.75 1.51
CA ALA A 158 -5.83 5.32 2.77
C ALA A 158 -6.25 3.84 2.78
N THR A 159 -6.56 3.28 1.61
CA THR A 159 -7.06 1.90 1.47
C THR A 159 -5.98 0.89 1.09
N THR A 160 -4.85 1.36 0.54
CA THR A 160 -3.73 0.49 0.17
C THR A 160 -3.12 -0.16 1.43
N PRO A 161 -2.96 -1.50 1.46
CA PRO A 161 -2.28 -2.17 2.57
C PRO A 161 -0.82 -1.71 2.62
N ARG A 162 -0.42 -1.12 3.75
CA ARG A 162 0.93 -0.57 3.96
C ARG A 162 1.70 -1.39 4.96
N ASP A 163 2.90 -1.76 4.54
CA ASP A 163 3.91 -2.32 5.44
C ASP A 163 4.62 -1.21 6.24
N LEU A 164 5.03 -0.16 5.53
CA LEU A 164 5.78 0.97 6.09
C LEU A 164 4.83 2.10 6.50
N SER A 165 5.03 2.64 7.70
CA SER A 165 4.31 3.85 8.12
C SER A 165 4.81 5.07 7.34
N LEU A 166 3.91 5.84 6.71
CA LEU A 166 4.30 6.97 5.87
C LEU A 166 5.07 8.03 6.66
N TRP A 167 4.55 8.43 7.82
CA TRP A 167 5.13 9.50 8.62
C TRP A 167 6.53 9.17 9.13
N LYS A 168 6.75 7.95 9.64
CA LYS A 168 8.08 7.54 10.15
C LYS A 168 9.07 7.21 9.01
N THR A 169 8.56 6.82 7.84
CA THR A 169 9.43 6.47 6.70
C THR A 169 9.90 7.71 5.96
N TYR A 170 8.97 8.59 5.60
CA TYR A 170 9.25 9.75 4.75
C TYR A 170 9.64 10.99 5.57
N GLU A 171 9.16 11.17 6.80
CA GLU A 171 9.50 12.30 7.68
C GLU A 171 9.44 13.66 6.91
N TRP A 172 10.52 14.43 6.94
CA TRP A 172 10.68 15.70 6.24
C TRP A 172 10.68 15.60 4.71
N SER A 173 10.79 14.41 4.13
CA SER A 173 10.72 14.26 2.69
C SER A 173 9.33 14.59 2.13
N LEU A 174 8.26 14.46 2.92
CA LEU A 174 6.91 14.86 2.50
C LEU A 174 6.80 16.39 2.35
N PRO A 175 7.10 17.21 3.39
CA PRO A 175 7.04 18.66 3.25
C PRO A 175 8.10 19.20 2.28
N LEU A 176 9.32 18.66 2.28
CA LEU A 176 10.36 19.07 1.33
C LEU A 176 9.98 18.71 -0.11
N GLY A 177 9.42 17.51 -0.32
CA GLY A 177 8.91 17.10 -1.62
C GLY A 177 7.74 17.98 -2.08
N ALA A 178 6.82 18.33 -1.19
CA ALA A 178 5.70 19.22 -1.50
C ALA A 178 6.18 20.63 -1.86
N LEU A 179 7.20 21.16 -1.16
CA LEU A 179 7.82 22.44 -1.46
C LEU A 179 8.52 22.40 -2.83
N ALA A 180 9.29 21.35 -3.11
CA ALA A 180 9.91 21.15 -4.42
C ALA A 180 8.87 21.03 -5.55
N ALA A 181 7.76 20.34 -5.28
CA ALA A 181 6.63 20.21 -6.21
C ALA A 181 5.96 21.55 -6.49
N ALA A 182 5.76 22.38 -5.46
CA ALA A 182 5.17 23.71 -5.60
C ALA A 182 6.09 24.62 -6.44
N ILE A 183 7.39 24.64 -6.15
CA ILE A 183 8.37 25.42 -6.93
C ILE A 183 8.39 24.96 -8.39
N ALA A 184 8.48 23.65 -8.65
CA ALA A 184 8.51 23.11 -10.01
C ALA A 184 7.18 23.34 -10.76
N GLY A 185 6.05 23.27 -10.05
CA GLY A 185 4.73 23.57 -10.58
C GLY A 185 4.57 25.02 -11.01
N LEU A 186 5.14 25.96 -10.23
CA LEU A 186 5.12 27.39 -10.51
C LEU A 186 6.11 27.80 -11.60
N LEU A 187 7.31 27.20 -11.64
CA LEU A 187 8.40 27.64 -12.52
C LEU A 187 8.47 26.91 -13.86
N ALA A 188 8.00 25.66 -13.95
CA ALA A 188 8.16 24.84 -15.15
C ALA A 188 6.80 24.38 -15.70
N SER A 189 6.15 23.45 -15.01
CA SER A 189 4.81 22.98 -15.39
C SER A 189 4.17 22.20 -14.24
N PRO A 190 2.83 22.15 -14.17
CA PRO A 190 2.13 21.32 -13.19
C PRO A 190 2.51 19.84 -13.23
N VAL A 191 2.94 19.32 -14.38
CA VAL A 191 3.39 17.92 -14.52
C VAL A 191 4.77 17.70 -13.89
N ALA A 192 5.66 18.70 -14.00
CA ALA A 192 6.99 18.65 -13.39
C ALA A 192 6.93 18.56 -11.85
N SER A 193 5.81 18.98 -11.23
CA SER A 193 5.59 18.88 -9.78
C SER A 193 5.73 17.44 -9.25
N PHE A 194 5.25 16.43 -10.00
CA PHE A 194 5.33 15.02 -9.63
C PHE A 194 6.78 14.51 -9.64
N LEU A 195 7.55 14.89 -10.66
CA LEU A 195 8.95 14.52 -10.76
C LEU A 195 9.79 15.19 -9.68
N ALA A 196 9.57 16.48 -9.42
CA ALA A 196 10.25 17.22 -8.38
C ALA A 196 9.97 16.63 -6.98
N PHE A 197 8.70 16.31 -6.69
CA PHE A 197 8.32 15.61 -5.47
C PHE A 197 9.07 14.28 -5.33
N GLY A 198 8.98 13.43 -6.36
CA GLY A 198 9.54 12.10 -6.35
C GLY A 198 11.07 12.11 -6.25
N ALA A 199 11.74 13.03 -6.93
CA ALA A 199 13.19 13.19 -6.88
C ALA A 199 13.65 13.66 -5.50
N ALA A 200 12.99 14.67 -4.92
CA ALA A 200 13.30 15.15 -3.58
C ALA A 200 13.08 14.06 -2.52
N ALA A 201 11.97 13.33 -2.60
CA ALA A 201 11.69 12.22 -1.71
C ALA A 201 12.72 11.08 -1.85
N THR A 202 13.11 10.75 -3.09
CA THR A 202 14.13 9.72 -3.36
C THR A 202 15.50 10.14 -2.84
N ALA A 203 15.91 11.39 -3.06
CA ALA A 203 17.17 11.94 -2.56
C ALA A 203 17.23 11.90 -1.04
N TRP A 204 16.15 12.28 -0.35
CA TRP A 204 16.05 12.20 1.10
C TRP A 204 16.17 10.75 1.61
N LEU A 205 15.41 9.83 1.03
CA LEU A 205 15.45 8.42 1.41
C LEU A 205 16.81 7.79 1.14
N ARG A 206 17.52 8.24 0.09
CA ARG A 206 18.90 7.81 -0.20
C ARG A 206 19.88 8.36 0.83
N ALA A 207 19.78 9.65 1.18
CA ALA A 207 20.64 10.30 2.16
C ALA A 207 20.49 9.69 3.57
N LYS A 208 19.31 9.17 3.90
CA LYS A 208 19.02 8.52 5.20
C LYS A 208 19.18 6.98 5.20
N ASP A 209 19.67 6.38 4.11
CA ASP A 209 19.73 4.92 3.91
C ASP A 209 18.39 4.21 4.24
N LYS A 210 17.27 4.80 3.82
CA LYS A 210 15.91 4.26 4.02
C LYS A 210 15.33 3.58 2.79
N LEU A 211 15.96 3.76 1.61
CA LEU A 211 15.50 3.15 0.35
C LEU A 211 15.40 1.62 0.42
N TRP A 212 16.29 0.97 1.16
CA TRP A 212 16.27 -0.48 1.26
C TRP A 212 15.11 -1.00 2.12
N TRP A 213 14.44 -0.17 2.94
CA TRP A 213 13.27 -0.58 3.74
C TRP A 213 12.14 -1.10 2.86
N PHE A 214 12.02 -0.59 1.63
CA PHE A 214 11.03 -1.05 0.65
C PHE A 214 11.31 -2.49 0.15
N ARG A 215 12.54 -3.00 0.33
CA ARG A 215 12.90 -4.39 -0.01
C ARG A 215 12.55 -5.40 1.08
N ILE A 216 12.19 -4.95 2.29
CA ILE A 216 11.86 -5.84 3.41
C ILE A 216 10.72 -6.80 3.05
N ARG A 217 9.70 -6.30 2.34
CA ARG A 217 8.59 -7.10 1.81
C ARG A 217 9.04 -8.24 0.88
N GLN A 218 10.18 -8.09 0.21
CA GLN A 218 10.74 -9.10 -0.69
C GLN A 218 11.63 -10.10 0.05
N GLU A 219 12.32 -9.67 1.11
CA GLU A 219 13.26 -10.51 1.86
C GLU A 219 12.60 -11.34 2.97
N VAL A 220 11.55 -10.83 3.64
CA VAL A 220 10.95 -11.50 4.80
C VAL A 220 10.28 -12.84 4.45
N PRO A 221 9.44 -12.96 3.40
CA PRO A 221 8.81 -14.24 3.06
C PRO A 221 9.80 -15.38 2.77
N PRO A 222 10.83 -15.23 1.90
CA PRO A 222 11.80 -16.29 1.66
C PRO A 222 12.67 -16.58 2.89
N MET A 223 12.96 -15.58 3.71
CA MET A 223 13.66 -15.77 4.99
C MET A 223 12.86 -16.65 5.94
N LEU A 224 11.56 -16.40 6.09
CA LEU A 224 10.68 -17.23 6.92
C LEU A 224 10.55 -18.65 6.33
N ARG A 225 10.46 -18.82 5.01
CA ARG A 225 10.48 -20.17 4.38
C ARG A 225 11.75 -20.95 4.71
N ALA A 226 12.90 -20.29 4.60
CA ALA A 226 14.18 -20.90 4.96
C ALA A 226 14.20 -21.28 6.45
N ALA A 227 13.67 -20.44 7.33
CA ALA A 227 13.53 -20.73 8.76
C ALA A 227 12.65 -21.96 9.01
N ALA A 228 11.46 -22.02 8.39
CA ALA A 228 10.54 -23.16 8.55
C ALA A 228 11.13 -24.46 8.01
N ALA A 229 11.84 -24.43 6.87
CA ALA A 229 12.51 -25.62 6.35
C ALA A 229 13.55 -26.15 7.33
N MET A 230 14.41 -25.27 7.86
CA MET A 230 15.42 -25.65 8.85
C MET A 230 14.80 -26.12 10.18
N LEU A 231 13.66 -25.54 10.60
CA LEU A 231 12.90 -26.03 11.77
C LEU A 231 12.31 -27.43 11.53
N LYS A 232 11.79 -27.72 10.34
CA LYS A 232 11.30 -29.05 9.96
C LYS A 232 12.43 -30.09 9.94
N GLU A 233 13.64 -29.68 9.56
CA GLU A 233 14.85 -30.51 9.60
C GLU A 233 15.39 -30.71 11.02
N GLY A 234 14.82 -30.05 12.04
CA GLY A 234 15.28 -30.15 13.42
C GLY A 234 16.59 -29.40 13.69
N ALA A 235 16.93 -28.41 12.87
CA ALA A 235 18.14 -27.62 13.08
C ALA A 235 18.05 -26.81 14.39
N PRO A 236 19.13 -26.69 15.17
CA PRO A 236 19.13 -25.91 16.40
C PRO A 236 18.93 -24.41 16.08
N PRO A 237 18.24 -23.65 16.95
CA PRO A 237 17.94 -22.23 16.71
C PRO A 237 19.16 -21.39 16.36
N ASP A 238 20.31 -21.60 17.03
CA ASP A 238 21.54 -20.84 16.77
C ASP A 238 22.06 -21.01 15.34
N LEU A 239 21.96 -22.22 14.78
CA LEU A 239 22.34 -22.51 13.40
C LEU A 239 21.39 -21.83 12.42
N ILE A 240 20.09 -21.84 12.73
CA ILE A 240 19.06 -21.17 11.92
C ILE A 240 19.36 -19.67 11.88
N VAL A 241 19.60 -19.06 13.04
CA VAL A 241 19.94 -17.65 13.17
C VAL A 241 21.21 -17.30 12.38
N ALA A 242 22.29 -18.07 12.53
CA ALA A 242 23.54 -17.83 11.83
C ALA A 242 23.38 -17.91 10.30
N ARG A 243 22.66 -18.92 9.80
CA ARG A 243 22.40 -19.08 8.36
C ARG A 243 21.50 -17.97 7.80
N LEU A 244 20.44 -17.60 8.53
CA LEU A 244 19.54 -16.54 8.10
C LEU A 244 20.24 -15.18 8.09
N SER A 245 21.00 -14.85 9.13
CA SER A 245 21.76 -13.59 9.22
C SER A 245 22.87 -13.48 8.17
N GLY A 246 23.50 -14.60 7.78
CA GLY A 246 24.47 -14.62 6.69
C GLY A 246 23.86 -14.43 5.30
N ARG A 247 22.58 -14.77 5.11
CA ARG A 247 21.90 -14.73 3.79
C ARG A 247 20.98 -13.53 3.58
N PHE A 248 20.30 -13.07 4.63
CA PHE A 248 19.28 -12.01 4.55
C PHE A 248 19.69 -10.79 5.38
N ARG A 249 19.69 -9.61 4.73
CA ARG A 249 20.02 -8.34 5.42
C ARG A 249 19.04 -8.06 6.54
N VAL A 250 17.75 -8.38 6.34
CA VAL A 250 16.73 -8.24 7.38
C VAL A 250 17.04 -9.08 8.62
N ALA A 251 17.40 -10.37 8.46
CA ALA A 251 17.74 -11.25 9.58
C ALA A 251 18.95 -10.72 10.37
N ALA A 252 20.00 -10.25 9.67
CA ALA A 252 21.15 -9.64 10.32
C ALA A 252 20.72 -8.40 11.14
N LYS A 253 19.92 -7.51 10.57
CA LYS A 253 19.44 -6.30 11.25
C LYS A 253 18.56 -6.62 12.47
N ILE A 254 17.75 -7.68 12.40
CA ILE A 254 16.98 -8.19 13.54
C ILE A 254 17.92 -8.66 14.66
N ALA A 255 18.94 -9.45 14.32
CA ALA A 255 19.92 -9.95 15.29
C ALA A 255 20.70 -8.81 15.98
N TYR A 256 21.01 -7.74 15.24
CA TYR A 256 21.64 -6.52 15.79
C TYR A 256 20.68 -5.59 16.54
N GLY A 257 19.40 -5.95 16.71
CA GLY A 257 18.45 -5.17 17.48
C GLY A 257 17.98 -3.88 16.81
N TYR A 258 18.07 -3.77 15.47
CA TYR A 258 17.57 -2.60 14.76
C TYR A 258 16.05 -2.44 14.95
N PHE A 259 15.61 -1.18 14.87
CA PHE A 259 14.20 -0.81 14.81
C PHE A 259 13.89 -0.24 13.43
N ILE A 260 12.87 -0.81 12.77
CA ILE A 260 12.40 -0.34 11.47
C ILE A 260 10.88 -0.26 11.51
N PRO A 261 10.27 0.86 11.08
CA PRO A 261 8.83 1.07 11.14
C PRO A 261 8.07 0.32 10.02
N SER A 262 8.35 -0.98 9.88
CA SER A 262 7.75 -1.94 8.93
C SER A 262 7.02 -3.04 9.71
N ARG A 263 5.76 -3.30 9.36
CA ARG A 263 4.97 -4.41 9.92
C ARG A 263 5.68 -5.75 9.70
N TYR A 264 6.18 -6.02 8.50
CA TYR A 264 6.89 -7.27 8.19
C TYR A 264 8.20 -7.39 8.95
N PHE A 265 8.94 -6.30 9.16
CA PHE A 265 10.16 -6.33 9.96
C PHE A 265 9.87 -6.66 11.42
N VAL A 266 8.87 -6.00 12.02
CA VAL A 266 8.46 -6.25 13.41
C VAL A 266 7.96 -7.68 13.57
N LEU A 267 7.16 -8.18 12.61
CA LEU A 267 6.71 -9.58 12.61
C LEU A 267 7.85 -10.58 12.44
N ALA A 268 8.82 -10.29 11.57
CA ALA A 268 10.01 -11.11 11.43
C ALA A 268 10.84 -11.13 12.71
N LYS A 269 10.97 -9.98 13.39
CA LYS A 269 11.68 -9.85 14.67
C LYS A 269 10.98 -10.61 15.79
N SER A 270 9.66 -10.48 15.91
CA SER A 270 8.88 -11.20 16.91
C SER A 270 8.93 -12.71 16.69
N MET A 271 8.85 -13.16 15.43
CA MET A 271 9.01 -14.57 15.08
C MET A 271 10.42 -15.08 15.33
N TYR A 272 11.45 -14.29 15.02
CA TYR A 272 12.83 -14.64 15.33
C TYR A 272 13.00 -14.88 16.83
N ARG A 273 12.47 -14.00 17.68
CA ARG A 273 12.51 -14.17 19.14
C ARG A 273 11.70 -15.38 19.59
N ALA A 274 10.49 -15.56 19.08
CA ALA A 274 9.65 -16.71 19.41
C ALA A 274 10.30 -18.05 19.02
N ILE A 275 11.01 -18.11 17.89
CA ILE A 275 11.75 -19.31 17.47
C ILE A 275 12.93 -19.60 18.41
N VAL A 276 13.67 -18.57 18.81
CA VAL A 276 14.82 -18.71 19.71
C VAL A 276 14.36 -19.09 21.13
N GLU A 277 13.27 -18.50 21.61
CA GLU A 277 12.80 -18.66 22.99
C GLU A 277 11.91 -19.88 23.21
N ALA A 278 11.01 -20.19 22.27
CA ALA A 278 10.03 -21.26 22.41
C ALA A 278 10.37 -22.52 21.58
N GLY A 279 10.93 -22.33 20.38
CA GLY A 279 11.34 -23.44 19.49
C GLY A 279 10.20 -24.39 19.05
N GLY A 280 10.54 -25.39 18.24
CA GLY A 280 9.68 -26.56 18.00
C GLY A 280 8.66 -26.47 16.85
N ALA A 281 7.78 -27.46 16.78
CA ALA A 281 6.85 -27.69 15.67
C ALA A 281 5.74 -26.62 15.54
N ALA A 282 5.41 -25.91 16.62
CA ALA A 282 4.41 -24.82 16.59
C ALA A 282 4.88 -23.62 15.75
N ALA A 283 6.18 -23.31 15.81
CA ALA A 283 6.79 -22.24 15.01
C ALA A 283 6.66 -22.50 13.50
N VAL A 284 6.69 -23.77 13.07
CA VAL A 284 6.54 -24.14 11.66
C VAL A 284 5.18 -23.73 11.13
N LYS A 285 4.09 -24.07 11.83
CA LYS A 285 2.72 -23.70 11.42
C LYS A 285 2.49 -22.19 11.49
N ALA A 286 3.08 -21.50 12.48
CA ALA A 286 3.02 -20.04 12.59
C ALA A 286 3.74 -19.35 11.40
N VAL A 287 4.87 -19.90 10.96
CA VAL A 287 5.55 -19.40 9.76
C VAL A 287 4.72 -19.66 8.49
N GLU A 288 4.09 -20.83 8.36
CA GLU A 288 3.20 -21.14 7.24
C GLU A 288 2.00 -20.18 7.19
N TYR A 289 1.44 -19.81 8.35
CA TYR A 289 0.41 -18.77 8.45
C TYR A 289 0.87 -17.44 7.85
N ILE A 290 2.05 -16.93 8.25
CA ILE A 290 2.57 -15.66 7.73
C ILE A 290 2.77 -15.76 6.21
N GLN A 291 3.29 -16.87 5.71
CA GLN A 291 3.47 -17.09 4.27
C GLN A 291 2.15 -17.02 3.52
N THR A 292 1.11 -17.71 3.98
CA THR A 292 -0.21 -17.67 3.33
C THR A 292 -0.75 -16.24 3.27
N VAL A 293 -0.71 -15.52 4.39
CA VAL A 293 -1.20 -14.13 4.48
C VAL A 293 -0.42 -13.22 3.52
N VAL A 294 0.91 -13.30 3.51
CA VAL A 294 1.75 -12.44 2.67
C VAL A 294 1.68 -12.81 1.19
N ASP A 295 1.64 -14.09 0.86
CA ASP A 295 1.54 -14.54 -0.53
C ASP A 295 0.19 -14.13 -1.14
N MET A 296 -0.91 -14.20 -0.38
CA MET A 296 -2.19 -13.63 -0.81
C MET A 296 -2.15 -12.11 -0.96
N GLU A 297 -1.59 -11.37 0.00
CA GLU A 297 -1.41 -9.91 -0.12
C GLU A 297 -0.56 -9.56 -1.36
N ASN A 298 0.45 -10.36 -1.69
CA ASN A 298 1.29 -10.18 -2.87
C ASN A 298 0.57 -10.52 -4.19
N VAL A 299 -0.18 -11.62 -4.24
CA VAL A 299 -0.99 -12.00 -5.40
C VAL A 299 -2.05 -10.93 -5.66
N ALA A 300 -2.72 -10.47 -4.61
CA ALA A 300 -3.68 -9.37 -4.63
C ALA A 300 -3.06 -8.09 -5.24
N VAL A 301 -1.90 -7.67 -4.74
CA VAL A 301 -1.18 -6.50 -5.28
C VAL A 301 -0.76 -6.71 -6.73
N LYS A 302 -0.24 -7.88 -7.10
CA LYS A 302 0.15 -8.16 -8.50
C LYS A 302 -1.05 -8.14 -9.45
N LYS A 303 -2.18 -8.74 -9.07
CA LYS A 303 -3.41 -8.76 -9.86
C LYS A 303 -3.93 -7.34 -10.08
N THR A 304 -3.96 -6.53 -9.03
CA THR A 304 -4.43 -5.13 -9.10
C THR A 304 -3.50 -4.24 -9.91
N VAL A 305 -2.18 -4.38 -9.78
CA VAL A 305 -1.22 -3.66 -10.63
C VAL A 305 -1.42 -4.02 -12.10
N LYS A 306 -1.65 -5.29 -12.44
CA LYS A 306 -1.96 -5.70 -13.82
C LYS A 306 -3.26 -5.09 -14.34
N LEU A 307 -4.33 -5.11 -13.55
CA LEU A 307 -5.61 -4.47 -13.92
C LEU A 307 -5.44 -2.96 -14.14
N SER A 308 -4.73 -2.30 -13.22
CA SER A 308 -4.45 -0.86 -13.30
C SER A 308 -3.61 -0.52 -14.54
N ALA A 309 -2.63 -1.37 -14.90
CA ALA A 309 -1.84 -1.21 -16.12
C ALA A 309 -2.69 -1.37 -17.39
N ALA A 310 -3.65 -2.31 -17.41
CA ALA A 310 -4.57 -2.48 -18.54
C ALA A 310 -5.49 -1.26 -18.70
N TYR A 311 -6.07 -0.75 -17.61
CA TYR A 311 -6.86 0.47 -17.63
C TYR A 311 -6.01 1.69 -18.03
N PHE A 312 -4.76 1.76 -17.58
CA PHE A 312 -3.83 2.82 -17.99
C PHE A 312 -3.54 2.80 -19.49
N ALA A 313 -3.30 1.62 -20.07
CA ALA A 313 -3.07 1.50 -21.51
C ALA A 313 -4.31 1.94 -22.32
N LEU A 314 -5.50 1.53 -21.89
CA LEU A 314 -6.77 1.97 -22.49
C LEU A 314 -6.97 3.48 -22.33
N PHE A 315 -6.63 4.03 -21.17
CA PHE A 315 -6.69 5.46 -20.89
C PHE A 315 -5.75 6.26 -21.80
N ILE A 316 -4.48 5.85 -21.96
CA ILE A 316 -3.55 6.52 -22.89
C ILE A 316 -4.10 6.49 -24.32
N ALA A 317 -4.64 5.35 -24.77
CA ALA A 317 -5.22 5.25 -26.10
C ALA A 317 -6.42 6.21 -26.27
N ALA A 318 -7.31 6.27 -25.28
CA ALA A 318 -8.43 7.20 -25.26
C ALA A 318 -7.97 8.67 -25.27
N VAL A 319 -6.94 9.00 -24.49
CA VAL A 319 -6.30 10.33 -24.48
C VAL A 319 -5.77 10.69 -25.86
N GLY A 320 -5.08 9.77 -26.54
CA GLY A 320 -4.54 10.01 -27.88
C GLY A 320 -5.64 10.24 -28.91
N ILE A 321 -6.69 9.41 -28.90
CA ILE A 321 -7.86 9.56 -29.80
C ILE A 321 -8.59 10.88 -29.53
N LEU A 322 -8.80 11.22 -28.25
CA LEU A 322 -9.51 12.44 -27.88
C LEU A 322 -8.68 13.68 -28.20
N ALA A 323 -7.38 13.68 -27.93
CA ALA A 323 -6.50 14.78 -28.31
C ALA A 323 -6.51 14.99 -29.84
N TYR A 324 -6.41 13.91 -30.61
CA TYR A 324 -6.51 13.97 -32.08
C TYR A 324 -7.87 14.51 -32.53
N SER A 325 -8.97 13.97 -31.98
CA SER A 325 -10.34 14.41 -32.29
C SER A 325 -10.54 15.89 -31.95
N VAL A 326 -10.13 16.34 -30.77
CA VAL A 326 -10.17 17.74 -30.36
C VAL A 326 -9.35 18.62 -31.29
N SER A 327 -8.15 18.20 -31.66
CA SER A 327 -7.30 18.96 -32.60
C SER A 327 -7.95 19.08 -33.97
N THR A 328 -8.51 17.99 -34.51
CA THR A 328 -9.22 18.02 -35.80
C THR A 328 -10.47 18.90 -35.74
N ALA A 329 -11.25 18.81 -34.66
CA ALA A 329 -12.45 19.62 -34.47
C ALA A 329 -12.10 21.09 -34.30
N ALA A 330 -11.09 21.43 -33.49
CA ALA A 330 -10.63 22.79 -33.29
C ALA A 330 -10.05 23.41 -34.57
N LYS A 331 -9.27 22.65 -35.36
CA LYS A 331 -8.79 23.09 -36.68
C LYS A 331 -9.96 23.37 -37.64
N ALA A 332 -10.92 22.45 -37.73
CA ALA A 332 -12.09 22.61 -38.58
C ALA A 332 -12.95 23.82 -38.17
N LEU A 333 -13.14 24.02 -36.86
CA LEU A 333 -13.91 25.14 -36.32
C LEU A 333 -13.18 26.48 -36.46
N SER A 334 -11.85 26.50 -36.37
CA SER A 334 -11.05 27.73 -36.57
C SER A 334 -11.06 28.25 -38.01
N GLY A 335 -11.39 27.39 -38.98
CA GLY A 335 -11.52 27.75 -40.39
C GLY A 335 -12.92 28.25 -40.80
N LEU A 336 -13.90 28.21 -39.89
CA LEU A 336 -15.24 28.74 -40.12
C LEU A 336 -15.30 30.21 -39.68
N GLU A 337 -15.76 31.11 -40.55
CA GLU A 337 -15.98 32.51 -40.20
C GLU A 337 -16.97 32.60 -39.02
N SER A 338 -16.59 33.39 -38.01
CA SER A 338 -17.20 33.50 -36.68
C SER A 338 -18.66 33.99 -36.64
N GLY A 339 -19.32 34.15 -37.78
CA GLY A 339 -20.67 34.70 -37.90
C GLY A 339 -21.81 33.66 -37.94
N TYR A 340 -21.54 32.38 -38.18
CA TYR A 340 -22.60 31.45 -38.61
C TYR A 340 -23.13 30.45 -37.56
N ASN A 341 -22.55 30.35 -36.35
CA ASN A 341 -23.03 29.39 -35.35
C ASN A 341 -23.02 29.93 -33.90
N PRO A 342 -24.18 30.27 -33.32
CA PRO A 342 -24.27 30.85 -31.98
C PRO A 342 -24.07 29.84 -30.83
N PHE A 343 -23.95 28.54 -31.13
CA PHE A 343 -23.85 27.49 -30.12
C PHE A 343 -22.42 27.10 -29.74
N PHE A 344 -21.41 27.49 -30.54
CA PHE A 344 -20.02 27.09 -30.32
C PHE A 344 -19.12 28.31 -30.42
N THR A 345 -18.48 28.68 -29.31
CA THR A 345 -17.43 29.70 -29.27
C THR A 345 -16.09 29.03 -28.94
N PRO A 346 -15.47 28.32 -29.90
CA PRO A 346 -14.26 27.56 -29.64
C PRO A 346 -13.08 28.50 -29.35
N PRO A 347 -12.26 28.18 -28.33
CA PRO A 347 -11.04 28.95 -28.07
C PRO A 347 -9.99 28.77 -29.18
N PRO A 348 -9.00 29.67 -29.29
CA PRO A 348 -7.94 29.57 -30.29
C PRO A 348 -7.22 28.22 -30.24
N TYR A 349 -6.86 27.70 -31.41
CA TYR A 349 -6.25 26.37 -31.56
C TYR A 349 -5.00 26.18 -30.69
N ASP A 350 -4.11 27.16 -30.63
CA ASP A 350 -2.88 27.08 -29.83
C ASP A 350 -3.16 26.97 -28.33
N VAL A 351 -4.22 27.64 -27.85
CA VAL A 351 -4.67 27.57 -26.46
C VAL A 351 -5.24 26.19 -26.17
N VAL A 352 -6.06 25.64 -27.08
CA VAL A 352 -6.60 24.27 -26.97
C VAL A 352 -5.46 23.26 -26.93
N LYS A 353 -4.49 23.35 -27.85
CA LYS A 353 -3.31 22.48 -27.90
C LYS A 353 -2.54 22.49 -26.58
N HIS A 354 -2.29 23.67 -26.00
CA HIS A 354 -1.57 23.79 -24.74
C HIS A 354 -2.37 23.21 -23.56
N VAL A 355 -3.64 23.57 -23.41
CA VAL A 355 -4.49 23.13 -22.29
C VAL A 355 -4.76 21.62 -22.34
N VAL A 356 -5.08 21.09 -23.53
CA VAL A 356 -5.30 19.64 -23.72
C VAL A 356 -4.01 18.88 -23.39
N SER A 357 -2.87 19.23 -23.98
CA SER A 357 -1.62 18.52 -23.72
C SER A 357 -1.22 18.53 -22.24
N GLN A 358 -1.40 19.65 -21.55
CA GLN A 358 -1.11 19.81 -20.13
C GLN A 358 -2.09 19.04 -19.23
N ALA A 359 -3.38 19.08 -19.51
CA ALA A 359 -4.37 18.35 -18.72
C ALA A 359 -4.23 16.83 -18.90
N MET A 360 -4.01 16.38 -20.14
CA MET A 360 -3.85 14.96 -20.45
C MET A 360 -2.61 14.36 -19.79
N SER A 361 -1.49 15.08 -19.83
CA SER A 361 -0.26 14.69 -19.12
C SER A 361 -0.42 14.70 -17.61
N LEU A 362 -1.16 15.66 -17.05
CA LEU A 362 -1.44 15.72 -15.62
C LEU A 362 -2.30 14.55 -15.16
N ILE A 363 -3.36 14.19 -15.90
CA ILE A 363 -4.18 13.03 -15.57
C ILE A 363 -3.35 11.74 -15.67
N ALA A 364 -2.54 11.57 -16.71
CA ALA A 364 -1.70 10.39 -16.87
C ALA A 364 -0.66 10.25 -15.74
N ALA A 365 0.04 11.35 -15.39
CA ALA A 365 1.00 11.37 -14.29
C ALA A 365 0.35 11.00 -12.95
N SER A 366 -0.84 11.56 -12.72
CA SER A 366 -1.63 11.34 -11.53
C SER A 366 -2.09 9.90 -11.39
N TYR A 367 -2.57 9.31 -12.49
CA TYR A 367 -2.99 7.91 -12.54
C TYR A 367 -1.84 6.99 -12.11
N ILE A 368 -0.66 7.15 -12.70
CA ILE A 368 0.53 6.35 -12.36
C ILE A 368 0.92 6.55 -10.89
N ALA A 369 0.95 7.80 -10.42
CA ALA A 369 1.34 8.13 -9.05
C ALA A 369 0.44 7.46 -8.01
N ILE A 370 -0.87 7.39 -8.27
CA ILE A 370 -1.88 6.81 -7.39
C ILE A 370 -1.81 5.28 -7.41
N PHE A 371 -1.84 4.66 -8.59
CA PHE A 371 -1.93 3.20 -8.72
C PHE A 371 -0.65 2.47 -8.33
N LEU A 372 0.51 3.10 -8.52
CA LEU A 372 1.80 2.54 -8.10
C LEU A 372 2.19 2.94 -6.67
N SER A 373 1.35 3.67 -5.93
CA SER A 373 1.66 4.16 -4.58
C SER A 373 2.01 3.03 -3.59
N ALA A 374 1.51 1.81 -3.84
CA ALA A 374 1.85 0.61 -3.07
C ALA A 374 3.33 0.22 -3.13
N LEU A 375 4.05 0.62 -4.20
CA LEU A 375 5.49 0.40 -4.35
C LEU A 375 6.33 1.48 -3.65
N GLY A 376 5.69 2.56 -3.19
CA GLY A 376 6.31 3.71 -2.57
C GLY A 376 5.99 5.01 -3.31
N ILE A 377 5.59 6.04 -2.58
CA ILE A 377 5.18 7.34 -3.11
C ILE A 377 6.31 7.99 -3.92
N HIS A 378 7.56 7.89 -3.45
CA HIS A 378 8.72 8.42 -4.18
C HIS A 378 8.85 7.78 -5.58
N HIS A 379 8.72 6.45 -5.68
CA HIS A 379 8.84 5.75 -6.95
C HIS A 379 7.65 6.02 -7.86
N SER A 380 6.42 5.98 -7.34
CA SER A 380 5.21 6.20 -8.14
C SER A 380 5.14 7.63 -8.70
N THR A 381 5.53 8.63 -7.91
CA THR A 381 5.53 10.05 -8.35
C THR A 381 6.65 10.34 -9.35
N THR A 382 7.85 9.77 -9.18
CA THR A 382 8.91 9.90 -10.21
C THR A 382 8.49 9.31 -11.55
N LEU A 383 7.93 8.08 -11.56
CA LEU A 383 7.46 7.45 -12.78
C LEU A 383 6.29 8.21 -13.39
N GLY A 384 5.32 8.64 -12.57
CA GLY A 384 4.17 9.41 -13.03
C GLY A 384 4.59 10.71 -13.69
N GLY A 385 5.47 11.49 -13.06
CA GLY A 385 5.94 12.73 -13.66
C GLY A 385 6.78 12.51 -14.92
N ALA A 386 7.63 11.46 -14.98
CA ALA A 386 8.41 11.14 -16.18
C ALA A 386 7.51 10.81 -17.39
N VAL A 387 6.52 9.93 -17.18
CA VAL A 387 5.56 9.57 -18.23
C VAL A 387 4.69 10.76 -18.60
N GLY A 388 4.26 11.56 -17.62
CA GLY A 388 3.50 12.78 -17.86
C GLY A 388 4.25 13.77 -18.75
N MET A 389 5.53 14.04 -18.44
CA MET A 389 6.35 14.95 -19.24
C MET A 389 6.57 14.43 -20.66
N ALA A 390 6.87 13.14 -20.80
CA ALA A 390 7.01 12.50 -22.11
C ALA A 390 5.72 12.58 -22.93
N LEU A 391 4.56 12.34 -22.30
CA LEU A 391 3.26 12.46 -22.94
C LEU A 391 2.95 13.90 -23.34
N GLN A 392 3.27 14.88 -22.48
CA GLN A 392 3.08 16.30 -22.78
C GLN A 392 3.86 16.70 -24.04
N GLN A 393 5.14 16.35 -24.09
CA GLN A 393 6.00 16.63 -25.25
C GLN A 393 5.50 15.91 -26.51
N GLY A 394 5.13 14.63 -26.38
CA GLY A 394 4.59 13.86 -27.50
C GLY A 394 3.31 14.45 -28.07
N LEU A 395 2.36 14.87 -27.21
CA LEU A 395 1.12 15.52 -27.63
C LEU A 395 1.38 16.90 -28.26
N GLN A 396 2.33 17.68 -27.74
CA GLN A 396 2.71 18.96 -28.35
C GLN A 396 3.32 18.82 -29.75
N LEU A 397 4.00 17.71 -30.03
CA LEU A 397 4.54 17.41 -31.35
C LEU A 397 3.49 16.85 -32.32
N LEU A 398 2.51 16.10 -31.81
CA LEU A 398 1.49 15.43 -32.62
C LEU A 398 0.31 16.33 -33.02
N LEU A 399 -0.09 17.26 -32.16
CA LEU A 399 -1.20 18.19 -32.41
C LEU A 399 -0.72 19.36 -33.27
#